data_AF-A0A494SVH9-F1
#
_entry.id   AF-A0A494SVH9-F1
#
_cell.length_a   1.000
_cell.length_b   1.000
_cell.length_c   1.000
_cell.angle_alpha   90.00
_cell.angle_beta   90.00
_cell.angle_gamma   90.00
#
_symmetry.space_group_name_H-M   'P 1'
#
loop_
_entity.id
_entity.type
_entity.pdbx_description
1 polymer ?
#
loop_
_entity_poly.entity_id
_entity_poly.type
_entity_poly.pdbx_seq_one_letter_code
_entity_poly.pdbx_strand_id
1 'polypeptide(L)'
;MPTSRDPEARRTRAREEFVDAAYRVIDAHGPNPSMNDIAREAGATKPRLYRQFADKADLYSAVAQRMADEVYSLAVSDFNFLLDAPVSALRHAITGYADVVARHPNVFRFLAQSRSTSEDSTVAPPLDIGRDIATRFSSVAASILKSVDADTAGIDYACRAAVGAVLAATDLWLDDPTLEAADFVDQISALVWGLLDAFLRRKEIDLDGNDPIFMTLARLKG
;
A
#
# COMPACT_ATOMS: atom_id res chain seq x y z
N MET A 1 -19.35 11.38 -31.36
CA MET A 1 -18.69 12.04 -30.21
C MET A 1 -19.64 12.02 -29.02
N PRO A 2 -19.38 11.26 -27.94
CA PRO A 2 -20.16 11.38 -26.71
C PRO A 2 -19.60 12.52 -25.85
N THR A 3 -20.48 13.42 -25.42
CA THR A 3 -20.20 14.63 -24.65
C THR A 3 -19.90 14.33 -23.18
N SER A 4 -18.83 14.95 -22.66
CA SER A 4 -18.40 14.98 -21.25
C SER A 4 -19.36 15.73 -20.32
N ARG A 5 -20.56 15.19 -20.06
CA ARG A 5 -21.62 15.89 -19.32
C ARG A 5 -22.07 15.25 -18.01
N ASP A 6 -21.31 14.31 -17.47
CA ASP A 6 -21.60 13.74 -16.15
C ASP A 6 -21.05 14.64 -15.01
N PRO A 7 -21.90 15.17 -14.10
CA PRO A 7 -21.46 15.90 -12.91
C PRO A 7 -20.53 15.09 -11.99
N GLU A 8 -20.70 13.77 -11.92
CA GLU A 8 -19.91 12.88 -11.07
C GLU A 8 -18.48 12.69 -11.61
N ALA A 9 -18.37 12.48 -12.92
CA ALA A 9 -17.06 12.47 -13.61
C ALA A 9 -16.30 13.80 -13.47
N ARG A 10 -17.00 14.95 -13.46
CA ARG A 10 -16.36 16.27 -13.22
C ARG A 10 -15.89 16.44 -11.79
N ARG A 11 -16.67 15.97 -10.81
CA ARG A 11 -16.29 16.01 -9.39
C ARG A 11 -15.07 15.11 -9.13
N THR A 12 -15.05 13.93 -9.72
CA THR A 12 -13.93 12.98 -9.63
C THR A 12 -12.64 13.60 -10.18
N ARG A 13 -12.66 14.14 -11.41
CA ARG A 13 -11.50 14.83 -12.00
C ARG A 13 -11.01 16.01 -11.15
N ALA A 14 -11.94 16.84 -10.66
CA ALA A 14 -11.55 17.97 -9.80
C ALA A 14 -10.90 17.50 -8.49
N ARG A 15 -11.34 16.37 -7.95
CA ARG A 15 -10.74 15.76 -6.76
C ARG A 15 -9.34 15.21 -7.05
N GLU A 16 -9.16 14.55 -8.19
CA GLU A 16 -7.86 14.08 -8.69
C GLU A 16 -6.86 15.23 -8.91
N GLU A 17 -7.29 16.36 -9.50
CA GLU A 17 -6.46 17.56 -9.68
C GLU A 17 -5.83 18.06 -8.37
N PHE A 18 -6.59 18.04 -7.28
CA PHE A 18 -6.10 18.43 -5.96
C PHE A 18 -5.18 17.39 -5.34
N VAL A 19 -5.42 16.10 -5.58
CA VAL A 19 -4.52 15.02 -5.13
C VAL A 19 -3.19 15.12 -5.90
N ASP A 20 -3.22 15.34 -7.21
CA ASP A 20 -2.03 15.59 -8.04
C ASP A 20 -1.22 16.79 -7.52
N ALA A 21 -1.91 17.90 -7.24
CA ALA A 21 -1.28 19.08 -6.66
C ALA A 21 -0.67 18.80 -5.29
N ALA A 22 -1.34 18.01 -4.45
CA ALA A 22 -0.81 17.62 -3.15
C ALA A 22 0.49 16.81 -3.29
N TYR A 23 0.55 15.82 -4.19
CA TYR A 23 1.78 15.08 -4.49
C TYR A 23 2.92 16.03 -4.89
N ARG A 24 2.67 16.92 -5.85
CA ARG A 24 3.69 17.89 -6.31
C ARG A 24 4.19 18.81 -5.18
N VAL A 25 3.28 19.32 -4.35
CA VAL A 25 3.66 20.16 -3.21
C VAL A 25 4.52 19.37 -2.22
N ILE A 26 4.11 18.15 -1.87
CA ILE A 26 4.80 17.31 -0.89
C ILE A 26 6.18 16.90 -1.40
N ASP A 27 6.27 16.47 -2.66
CA ASP A 27 7.56 16.08 -3.28
C ASP A 27 8.53 17.26 -3.29
N ALA A 28 8.06 18.45 -3.65
CA ALA A 28 8.91 19.64 -3.78
C ALA A 28 9.30 20.28 -2.43
N HIS A 29 8.40 20.30 -1.44
CA HIS A 29 8.57 21.10 -0.21
C HIS A 29 8.67 20.26 1.07
N GLY A 30 8.59 18.94 0.96
CA GLY A 30 8.67 18.02 2.09
C GLY A 30 7.30 17.64 2.67
N PRO A 31 7.28 16.80 3.73
CA PRO A 31 6.10 16.07 4.18
C PRO A 31 5.07 16.91 4.94
N ASN A 32 5.16 18.25 4.94
CA ASN A 32 4.27 19.13 5.71
C ASN A 32 3.56 20.15 4.80
N PRO A 33 2.71 19.71 3.85
CA PRO A 33 2.07 20.62 2.92
C PRO A 33 1.02 21.49 3.62
N SER A 34 0.91 22.76 3.21
CA SER A 34 -0.22 23.60 3.63
C SER A 34 -1.38 23.50 2.64
N MET A 35 -2.62 23.57 3.12
CA MET A 35 -3.82 23.60 2.27
C MET A 35 -3.80 24.78 1.28
N ASN A 36 -3.11 25.87 1.63
CA ASN A 36 -2.96 27.02 0.75
C ASN A 36 -2.02 26.72 -0.42
N ASP A 37 -0.91 26.03 -0.15
CA ASP A 37 0.05 25.66 -1.19
C ASP A 37 -0.57 24.65 -2.16
N ILE A 38 -1.32 23.67 -1.66
CA ILE A 38 -2.04 22.69 -2.49
C ILE A 38 -3.07 23.38 -3.39
N ALA A 39 -3.86 24.31 -2.84
CA ALA A 39 -4.84 25.06 -3.65
C ALA A 39 -4.14 25.89 -4.73
N ARG A 40 -3.05 26.58 -4.38
CA ARG A 40 -2.25 27.37 -5.33
C ARG A 40 -1.66 26.49 -6.43
N GLU A 41 -1.10 25.35 -6.07
CA GLU A 41 -0.51 24.37 -7.01
C GLU A 41 -1.58 23.76 -7.95
N ALA A 42 -2.82 23.60 -7.48
CA ALA A 42 -3.95 23.18 -8.30
C ALA A 42 -4.55 24.30 -9.16
N GLY A 43 -3.98 25.53 -9.14
CA GLY A 43 -4.54 26.70 -9.81
C GLY A 43 -5.94 27.08 -9.30
N ALA A 44 -6.22 26.81 -8.03
CA ALA A 44 -7.53 26.89 -7.42
C ALA A 44 -7.53 27.73 -6.13
N THR A 45 -8.73 28.09 -5.67
CA THR A 45 -8.90 28.79 -4.40
C THR A 45 -9.12 27.79 -3.25
N LYS A 46 -8.78 28.19 -2.03
CA LYS A 46 -9.03 27.41 -0.81
C LYS A 46 -10.50 26.98 -0.65
N PRO A 47 -11.50 27.85 -0.92
CA PRO A 47 -12.91 27.43 -0.93
C PRO A 47 -13.25 26.37 -1.99
N ARG A 48 -12.61 26.37 -3.17
CA ARG A 48 -12.82 25.32 -4.18
C ARG A 48 -12.30 23.97 -3.69
N LEU A 49 -11.17 23.96 -2.99
CA LEU A 49 -10.60 22.76 -2.36
C LEU A 49 -11.58 22.18 -1.32
N TYR A 50 -12.04 22.99 -0.37
CA TYR A 50 -13.00 22.53 0.66
C TYR A 50 -14.38 22.14 0.12
N ARG A 51 -14.70 22.48 -1.14
CA ARG A 51 -15.90 21.93 -1.81
C ARG A 51 -15.68 20.50 -2.32
N GLN A 52 -14.44 20.10 -2.58
CA GLN A 52 -14.10 18.74 -3.01
C GLN A 52 -13.79 17.81 -1.84
N PHE A 53 -13.26 18.35 -0.74
CA PHE A 53 -12.89 17.60 0.45
C PHE A 53 -13.58 18.17 1.69
N ALA A 54 -14.18 17.29 2.48
CA ALA A 54 -14.89 17.69 3.70
C ALA A 54 -13.96 18.39 4.69
N ASP A 55 -12.73 17.88 4.81
CA ASP A 55 -11.69 18.39 5.68
C ASP A 55 -10.29 17.99 5.17
N LYS A 56 -9.28 18.24 6.01
CA LYS A 56 -7.88 17.86 5.75
C LYS A 56 -7.71 16.34 5.71
N ALA A 57 -8.41 15.60 6.56
CA ALA A 57 -8.32 14.15 6.63
C ALA A 57 -8.81 13.50 5.33
N ASP A 58 -9.92 14.00 4.77
CA ASP A 58 -10.50 13.51 3.52
C ASP A 58 -9.53 13.67 2.33
N LEU A 59 -8.79 14.78 2.25
CA LEU A 59 -7.72 14.96 1.27
C LEU A 59 -6.57 13.98 1.50
N TYR A 60 -6.20 13.77 2.76
CA TYR A 60 -5.04 12.96 3.11
C TYR A 60 -5.31 11.48 2.86
N SER A 61 -6.52 11.01 3.17
CA SER A 61 -7.00 9.69 2.79
C SER A 61 -7.00 9.51 1.27
N ALA A 62 -7.37 10.53 0.49
CA ALA A 62 -7.32 10.45 -0.97
C ALA A 62 -5.88 10.37 -1.51
N VAL A 63 -4.93 11.14 -0.94
CA VAL A 63 -3.51 11.07 -1.27
C VAL A 63 -2.94 9.67 -1.00
N ALA A 64 -3.32 9.12 0.15
CA ALA A 64 -2.85 7.83 0.61
C ALA A 64 -3.49 6.67 -0.17
N GLN A 65 -4.78 6.78 -0.52
CA GLN A 65 -5.48 5.82 -1.38
C GLN A 65 -4.83 5.73 -2.76
N ARG A 66 -4.45 6.88 -3.35
CA ARG A 66 -3.71 6.90 -4.61
C ARG A 66 -2.37 6.16 -4.51
N MET A 67 -1.61 6.35 -3.43
CA MET A 67 -0.33 5.64 -3.24
C MET A 67 -0.58 4.14 -3.12
N ALA A 68 -1.61 3.73 -2.37
CA ALA A 68 -2.00 2.33 -2.23
C ALA A 68 -2.42 1.71 -3.57
N ASP A 69 -3.18 2.43 -4.39
CA ASP A 69 -3.62 1.97 -5.71
C ASP A 69 -2.44 1.85 -6.68
N GLU A 70 -1.47 2.77 -6.62
CA GLU A 70 -0.25 2.71 -7.42
C GLU A 70 0.66 1.53 -7.03
N VAL A 71 0.86 1.34 -5.72
CA VAL A 71 1.55 0.16 -5.18
C VAL A 71 0.84 -1.12 -5.60
N TYR A 72 -0.48 -1.18 -5.46
CA TYR A 72 -1.26 -2.35 -5.86
C TYR A 72 -1.15 -2.61 -7.35
N SER A 73 -1.24 -1.57 -8.19
CA SER A 73 -1.09 -1.69 -9.64
C SER A 73 0.27 -2.28 -10.00
N LEU A 74 1.36 -1.85 -9.37
CA LEU A 74 2.71 -2.34 -9.65
C LEU A 74 2.98 -3.73 -9.06
N ALA A 75 2.44 -4.01 -7.89
CA ALA A 75 2.57 -5.31 -7.23
C ALA A 75 1.75 -6.41 -7.91
N VAL A 76 0.62 -6.04 -8.54
CA VAL A 76 -0.30 -6.99 -9.21
C VAL A 76 -0.10 -6.99 -10.72
N SER A 77 0.50 -5.95 -11.32
CA SER A 77 0.96 -6.02 -12.70
C SER A 77 2.03 -7.11 -12.82
N ASP A 78 1.88 -7.96 -13.83
CA ASP A 78 2.87 -8.96 -14.26
C ASP A 78 3.08 -10.16 -13.33
N PHE A 79 2.25 -10.34 -12.29
CA PHE A 79 2.43 -11.43 -11.34
C PHE A 79 1.23 -12.38 -11.27
N ASN A 80 1.48 -13.69 -11.39
CA ASN A 80 0.46 -14.73 -11.23
C ASN A 80 0.77 -15.60 -10.00
N PHE A 81 0.13 -15.27 -8.88
CA PHE A 81 0.25 -16.01 -7.60
C PHE A 81 0.11 -17.53 -7.71
N LEU A 82 -0.58 -18.04 -8.73
CA LEU A 82 -0.71 -19.49 -8.91
C LEU A 82 0.46 -20.10 -9.66
N LEU A 83 1.08 -19.37 -10.59
CA LEU A 83 2.09 -19.91 -11.52
C LEU A 83 3.53 -19.65 -11.08
N ASP A 84 3.73 -18.64 -10.26
CA ASP A 84 5.06 -18.21 -9.85
C ASP A 84 5.40 -18.68 -8.42
N ALA A 85 6.71 -18.72 -8.13
CA ALA A 85 7.21 -19.08 -6.81
C ALA A 85 6.86 -18.01 -5.75
N PRO A 86 6.37 -18.39 -4.57
CA PRO A 86 5.97 -17.50 -3.48
C PRO A 86 7.01 -16.44 -3.08
N VAL A 87 8.28 -16.82 -3.01
CA VAL A 87 9.35 -15.89 -2.66
C VAL A 87 9.58 -14.87 -3.78
N SER A 88 9.53 -15.31 -5.04
CA SER A 88 9.63 -14.43 -6.20
C SER A 88 8.44 -13.46 -6.27
N ALA A 89 7.24 -13.96 -5.96
CA ALA A 89 6.01 -13.17 -5.83
C ALA A 89 6.17 -12.00 -4.88
N LEU A 90 6.64 -12.33 -3.69
CA LEU A 90 6.77 -11.41 -2.60
C LEU A 90 7.83 -10.35 -2.93
N ARG A 91 8.96 -10.79 -3.49
CA ARG A 91 10.02 -9.88 -3.93
C ARG A 91 9.54 -8.92 -5.02
N HIS A 92 8.78 -9.39 -6.00
CA HIS A 92 8.20 -8.54 -7.05
C HIS A 92 7.25 -7.49 -6.45
N ALA A 93 6.33 -7.90 -5.58
CA ALA A 93 5.39 -6.99 -4.92
C ALA A 93 6.12 -5.92 -4.08
N ILE A 94 7.14 -6.32 -3.34
CA ILE A 94 7.96 -5.42 -2.52
C ILE A 94 8.82 -4.49 -3.39
N THR A 95 9.30 -4.95 -4.54
CA THR A 95 10.02 -4.12 -5.51
C THR A 95 9.11 -3.02 -6.06
N GLY A 96 7.90 -3.38 -6.50
CA GLY A 96 6.93 -2.40 -6.97
C GLY A 96 6.55 -1.38 -5.90
N TYR A 97 6.44 -1.80 -4.64
CA TYR A 97 6.28 -0.89 -3.50
C TYR A 97 7.48 0.05 -3.32
N ALA A 98 8.70 -0.48 -3.32
CA ALA A 98 9.92 0.31 -3.16
C ALA A 98 10.07 1.33 -4.29
N ASP A 99 9.73 0.98 -5.53
CA ASP A 99 9.76 1.89 -6.67
C ASP A 99 8.79 3.09 -6.52
N VAL A 100 7.60 2.88 -5.95
CA VAL A 100 6.66 3.98 -5.65
C VAL A 100 7.24 4.89 -4.58
N VAL A 101 7.76 4.30 -3.50
CA VAL A 101 8.32 5.07 -2.38
C VAL A 101 9.57 5.85 -2.82
N ALA A 102 10.44 5.26 -3.65
CA ALA A 102 11.62 5.93 -4.19
C ALA A 102 11.26 7.16 -5.04
N ARG A 103 10.14 7.10 -5.78
CA ARG A 103 9.64 8.22 -6.57
C ARG A 103 9.02 9.33 -5.74
N HIS A 104 8.40 8.97 -4.60
CA HIS A 104 7.65 9.90 -3.75
C HIS A 104 8.01 9.75 -2.25
N PRO A 105 9.29 9.90 -1.85
CA PRO A 105 9.73 9.62 -0.48
C PRO A 105 9.10 10.59 0.53
N ASN A 106 8.87 11.85 0.13
CA ASN A 106 8.21 12.84 0.98
C ASN A 106 6.72 12.54 1.15
N VAL A 107 6.06 11.94 0.15
CA VAL A 107 4.66 11.50 0.30
C VAL A 107 4.59 10.34 1.28
N PHE A 108 5.52 9.37 1.22
CA PHE A 108 5.57 8.32 2.23
C PHE A 108 5.79 8.89 3.63
N ARG A 109 6.78 9.78 3.83
CA ARG A 109 7.04 10.43 5.12
C ARG A 109 5.83 11.19 5.64
N PHE A 110 5.11 11.90 4.78
CA PHE A 110 3.86 12.58 5.11
C PHE A 110 2.79 11.61 5.63
N LEU A 111 2.61 10.48 4.96
CA LEU A 111 1.67 9.43 5.37
C LEU A 111 2.11 8.72 6.65
N ALA A 112 3.42 8.55 6.86
CA ALA A 112 3.98 7.97 8.09
C ALA A 112 3.82 8.93 9.28
N GLN A 113 4.10 10.23 9.12
CA GLN A 113 4.00 11.24 10.18
C GLN A 113 2.57 11.46 10.65
N SER A 114 1.60 11.45 9.72
CA SER A 114 0.18 11.55 10.05
C SER A 114 -0.36 10.36 10.86
N ARG A 115 0.38 9.25 10.99
CA ARG A 115 0.08 8.17 11.96
C ARG A 115 0.40 8.54 13.41
N SER A 116 1.35 9.45 13.63
CA SER A 116 1.92 9.75 14.97
C SER A 116 1.28 10.98 15.61
N THR A 117 0.86 11.98 14.83
CA THR A 117 0.19 13.19 15.30
C THR A 117 -1.31 12.95 15.51
N SER A 118 -1.65 12.20 16.57
CA SER A 118 -3.03 12.01 17.05
C SER A 118 -3.49 13.11 18.04
N GLU A 119 -2.75 14.22 18.18
CA GLU A 119 -3.05 15.28 19.17
C GLU A 119 -4.10 16.31 18.70
N ASP A 120 -4.53 16.28 17.43
CA ASP A 120 -5.64 17.10 16.95
C ASP A 120 -6.83 16.19 16.56
N SER A 121 -7.77 16.05 17.50
CA SER A 121 -8.84 15.03 17.58
C SER A 121 -9.93 15.08 16.49
N THR A 122 -9.65 15.62 15.30
CA THR A 122 -10.61 15.75 14.20
C THR A 122 -10.25 14.95 12.94
N VAL A 123 -9.10 14.26 12.95
CA VAL A 123 -8.58 13.51 11.79
C VAL A 123 -8.76 12.02 12.04
N ALA A 124 -9.51 11.32 11.17
CA ALA A 124 -9.44 9.87 11.12
C ALA A 124 -8.00 9.48 10.73
N PRO A 125 -7.27 8.71 11.57
CA PRO A 125 -5.86 8.46 11.32
C PRO A 125 -5.66 7.60 10.05
N PRO A 126 -4.57 7.82 9.27
CA PRO A 126 -4.15 6.97 8.15
C PRO A 126 -3.84 5.50 8.52
N LEU A 127 -4.08 5.10 9.77
CA LEU A 127 -4.18 3.72 10.24
C LEU A 127 -5.16 2.87 9.39
N ASP A 128 -6.03 3.51 8.60
CA ASP A 128 -6.97 2.83 7.70
C ASP A 128 -6.27 2.16 6.51
N ILE A 129 -5.25 2.76 5.89
CA ILE A 129 -4.78 2.24 4.59
C ILE A 129 -3.88 1.03 4.72
N GLY A 130 -2.92 1.02 5.65
CA GLY A 130 -2.18 -0.20 5.97
C GLY A 130 -3.10 -1.32 6.46
N ARG A 131 -4.18 -0.96 7.18
CA ARG A 131 -5.22 -1.89 7.61
C ARG A 131 -6.03 -2.42 6.42
N ASP A 132 -6.42 -1.56 5.49
CA ASP A 132 -7.24 -1.89 4.34
C ASP A 132 -6.46 -2.77 3.37
N ILE A 133 -5.20 -2.44 3.12
CA ILE A 133 -4.27 -3.26 2.35
C ILE A 133 -4.14 -4.63 3.01
N ALA A 134 -3.85 -4.69 4.31
CA ALA A 134 -3.76 -5.96 5.05
C ALA A 134 -5.08 -6.75 5.01
N THR A 135 -6.23 -6.07 5.08
CA THR A 135 -7.57 -6.69 5.02
C THR A 135 -7.84 -7.27 3.64
N ARG A 136 -7.49 -6.55 2.57
CA ARG A 136 -7.58 -7.03 1.18
C ARG A 136 -6.70 -8.28 0.99
N PHE A 137 -5.44 -8.25 1.43
CA PHE A 137 -4.55 -9.40 1.38
C PHE A 137 -5.08 -10.59 2.21
N SER A 138 -5.62 -10.33 3.40
CA SER A 138 -6.23 -11.36 4.25
C SER A 138 -7.40 -12.06 3.55
N SER A 139 -8.24 -11.30 2.83
CA SER A 139 -9.36 -11.84 2.06
C SER A 139 -8.91 -12.77 0.93
N VAL A 140 -7.88 -12.36 0.18
CA VAL A 140 -7.28 -13.18 -0.90
C VAL A 140 -6.67 -14.45 -0.32
N ALA A 141 -5.82 -14.32 0.70
CA ALA A 141 -5.15 -15.45 1.31
C ALA A 141 -6.14 -16.42 1.97
N ALA A 142 -7.21 -15.92 2.60
CA ALA A 142 -8.26 -16.75 3.19
C ALA A 142 -9.04 -17.53 2.13
N SER A 143 -9.29 -16.91 0.97
CA SER A 143 -9.92 -17.59 -0.17
C SER A 143 -9.04 -18.72 -0.71
N ILE A 144 -7.72 -18.52 -0.79
CA ILE A 144 -6.77 -19.54 -1.23
C ILE A 144 -6.74 -20.71 -0.24
N LEU A 145 -6.58 -20.44 1.06
CA LEU A 145 -6.55 -21.50 2.09
C LEU A 145 -7.85 -22.32 2.12
N LYS A 146 -9.01 -21.66 2.00
CA LYS A 146 -10.31 -22.36 1.91
C LYS A 146 -10.41 -23.27 0.68
N SER A 147 -9.74 -22.93 -0.43
CA SER A 147 -9.78 -23.75 -1.65
C SER A 147 -9.07 -25.10 -1.54
N VAL A 148 -8.28 -25.27 -0.46
CA VAL A 148 -7.56 -26.49 -0.08
C VAL A 148 -7.95 -26.99 1.32
N ASP A 149 -9.13 -26.60 1.80
CA ASP A 149 -9.68 -27.04 3.09
C ASP A 149 -8.79 -26.76 4.31
N ALA A 150 -7.93 -25.74 4.23
CA ALA A 150 -7.04 -25.33 5.31
C ALA A 150 -7.69 -24.32 6.29
N ASP A 151 -7.25 -24.36 7.54
CA ASP A 151 -7.70 -23.43 8.59
C ASP A 151 -7.20 -22.00 8.35
N THR A 152 -8.13 -21.04 8.30
CA THR A 152 -7.86 -19.61 8.09
C THR A 152 -7.66 -18.82 9.37
N ALA A 153 -7.81 -19.43 10.56
CA ALA A 153 -7.72 -18.71 11.82
C ALA A 153 -6.36 -18.01 11.98
N GLY A 154 -6.38 -16.70 12.25
CA GLY A 154 -5.18 -15.91 12.51
C GLY A 154 -4.49 -15.34 11.26
N ILE A 155 -5.06 -15.54 10.07
CA ILE A 155 -4.49 -15.03 8.81
C ILE A 155 -4.41 -13.49 8.78
N ASP A 156 -5.35 -12.84 9.45
CA ASP A 156 -5.40 -11.38 9.61
C ASP A 156 -4.20 -10.86 10.39
N TYR A 157 -3.74 -11.58 11.43
CA TYR A 157 -2.54 -11.24 12.17
C TYR A 157 -1.30 -11.37 11.27
N ALA A 158 -1.18 -12.45 10.50
CA ALA A 158 -0.05 -12.66 9.60
C ALA A 158 0.03 -11.56 8.52
N CYS A 159 -1.09 -11.27 7.86
CA CYS A 159 -1.13 -10.22 6.82
C CYS A 159 -0.87 -8.83 7.41
N ARG A 160 -1.44 -8.52 8.58
CA ARG A 160 -1.23 -7.22 9.24
C ARG A 160 0.20 -7.05 9.73
N ALA A 161 0.83 -8.12 10.22
CA ALA A 161 2.23 -8.10 10.63
C ALA A 161 3.16 -7.96 9.42
N ALA A 162 2.89 -8.64 8.30
CA ALA A 162 3.65 -8.49 7.06
C ALA A 162 3.61 -7.04 6.54
N VAL A 163 2.43 -6.45 6.39
CA VAL A 163 2.28 -5.05 5.96
C VAL A 163 2.94 -4.09 6.97
N GLY A 164 2.77 -4.34 8.26
CA GLY A 164 3.40 -3.55 9.32
C GLY A 164 4.93 -3.58 9.26
N ALA A 165 5.52 -4.75 9.01
CA ALA A 165 6.96 -4.92 8.87
C ALA A 165 7.49 -4.10 7.68
N VAL A 166 6.82 -4.19 6.52
CA VAL A 166 7.18 -3.38 5.33
C VAL A 166 7.15 -1.89 5.68
N LEU A 167 6.03 -1.40 6.22
CA LEU A 167 5.88 0.02 6.56
C LEU A 167 6.88 0.51 7.61
N ALA A 168 7.25 -0.33 8.58
CA ALA A 168 8.23 0.03 9.61
C ALA A 168 9.66 0.04 9.05
N ALA A 169 10.01 -0.92 8.21
CA ALA A 169 11.34 -1.01 7.61
C ALA A 169 11.59 0.09 6.56
N THR A 170 10.54 0.61 5.91
CA THR A 170 10.67 1.73 4.96
C THR A 170 11.26 2.97 5.60
N ASP A 171 10.95 3.25 6.87
CA ASP A 171 11.48 4.40 7.60
C ASP A 171 13.02 4.29 7.74
N LEU A 172 13.51 3.09 8.10
CA LEU A 172 14.95 2.81 8.18
C LEU A 172 15.65 3.03 6.84
N TRP A 173 15.05 2.56 5.75
CA TRP A 173 15.60 2.75 4.41
C TRP A 173 15.61 4.23 4.00
N LEU A 174 14.55 4.98 4.28
CA LEU A 174 14.47 6.39 3.93
C LEU A 174 15.38 7.28 4.78
N ASP A 175 15.72 6.88 6.00
CA ASP A 175 16.56 7.66 6.90
C ASP A 175 18.06 7.43 6.71
N ASP A 176 18.46 6.32 6.07
CA ASP A 176 19.85 6.02 5.76
C ASP A 176 20.15 6.19 4.26
N PRO A 177 20.86 7.26 3.85
CA PRO A 177 21.17 7.51 2.45
C PRO A 177 22.17 6.51 1.83
N THR A 178 22.74 5.60 2.63
CA THR A 178 23.64 4.56 2.14
C THR A 178 22.92 3.25 1.78
N LEU A 179 21.65 3.10 2.17
CA LEU A 179 20.86 1.92 1.86
C LEU A 179 20.22 2.05 0.48
N GLU A 180 20.55 1.12 -0.41
CA GLU A 180 19.93 1.02 -1.73
C GLU A 180 18.54 0.38 -1.62
N ALA A 181 17.64 0.74 -2.53
CA ALA A 181 16.30 0.14 -2.59
C ALA A 181 16.36 -1.39 -2.70
N ALA A 182 17.35 -1.91 -3.42
CA ALA A 182 17.57 -3.34 -3.57
C ALA A 182 17.87 -4.05 -2.23
N ASP A 183 18.66 -3.43 -1.35
CA ASP A 183 18.98 -3.98 -0.03
C ASP A 183 17.73 -4.02 0.85
N PHE A 184 16.92 -2.95 0.81
CA PHE A 184 15.62 -2.91 1.48
C PHE A 184 14.71 -4.04 0.98
N VAL A 185 14.56 -4.19 -0.34
CA VAL A 185 13.73 -5.22 -0.96
C VAL A 185 14.17 -6.61 -0.52
N ASP A 186 15.47 -6.89 -0.53
CA ASP A 186 16.00 -8.21 -0.21
C ASP A 186 15.77 -8.58 1.25
N GLN A 187 16.09 -7.66 2.17
CA GLN A 187 15.90 -7.87 3.60
C GLN A 187 14.42 -8.03 3.96
N ILE A 188 13.56 -7.14 3.44
CA ILE A 188 12.14 -7.16 3.82
C ILE A 188 11.39 -8.32 3.17
N SER A 189 11.79 -8.76 1.97
CA SER A 189 11.25 -9.98 1.35
C SER A 189 11.57 -11.21 2.19
N ALA A 190 12.82 -11.34 2.68
CA ALA A 190 13.21 -12.46 3.53
C ALA A 190 12.45 -12.47 4.87
N LEU A 191 12.31 -11.31 5.52
CA LEU A 191 11.59 -11.18 6.79
C LEU A 191 10.10 -11.50 6.65
N VAL A 192 9.44 -10.94 5.62
CA VAL A 192 8.02 -11.19 5.38
C VAL A 192 7.81 -12.65 4.97
N TRP A 193 8.67 -13.23 4.14
CA TRP A 193 8.59 -14.66 3.80
C TRP A 193 8.71 -15.54 5.05
N GLY A 194 9.71 -15.31 5.90
CA GLY A 194 9.88 -16.08 7.13
C GLY A 194 8.66 -15.99 8.06
N LEU A 195 8.02 -14.82 8.13
CA LEU A 195 6.77 -14.65 8.87
C LEU A 195 5.62 -15.48 8.28
N LEU A 196 5.46 -15.45 6.96
CA LEU A 196 4.40 -16.17 6.26
C LEU A 196 4.62 -17.69 6.30
N ASP A 197 5.85 -18.16 6.07
CA ASP A 197 6.23 -19.57 6.18
C ASP A 197 5.97 -20.09 7.60
N ALA A 198 6.37 -19.33 8.63
CA ALA A 198 6.08 -19.70 10.02
C ALA A 198 4.57 -19.79 10.31
N PHE A 199 3.75 -18.91 9.71
CA PHE A 199 2.31 -19.00 9.82
C PHE A 199 1.75 -20.25 9.12
N LEU A 200 2.16 -20.52 7.88
CA LEU A 200 1.71 -21.66 7.07
C LEU A 200 2.09 -22.99 7.70
N ARG A 201 3.31 -23.12 8.24
CA ARG A 201 3.75 -24.33 8.97
C ARG A 201 2.88 -24.64 10.19
N ARG A 202 2.40 -23.61 10.90
CA ARG A 202 1.46 -23.78 12.02
C ARG A 202 0.06 -24.23 11.58
N LYS A 203 -0.23 -24.13 10.28
CA LYS A 203 -1.42 -24.69 9.62
C LYS A 203 -1.14 -26.03 8.95
N GLU A 204 0.01 -26.64 9.23
CA GLU A 204 0.45 -27.91 8.62
C GLU A 204 0.61 -27.82 7.09
N ILE A 205 0.77 -26.59 6.56
CA ILE A 205 1.07 -26.34 5.16
C ILE A 205 2.57 -26.13 5.02
N ASP A 206 3.25 -27.10 4.40
CA ASP A 206 4.64 -26.95 4.00
C ASP A 206 4.70 -26.44 2.57
N LEU A 207 5.15 -25.19 2.42
CA LEU A 207 5.18 -24.50 1.14
C LEU A 207 6.64 -24.20 0.81
N ASP A 208 7.19 -24.89 -0.19
CA ASP A 208 8.51 -24.51 -0.71
C ASP A 208 8.37 -23.16 -1.40
N GLY A 209 9.04 -22.15 -0.85
CA GLY A 209 9.01 -20.78 -1.35
C GLY A 209 9.57 -20.63 -2.77
N ASN A 210 10.28 -21.63 -3.29
CA ASN A 210 10.87 -21.67 -4.62
C ASN A 210 10.05 -22.48 -5.63
N ASP A 211 9.10 -23.31 -5.17
CA ASP A 211 8.18 -24.03 -6.04
C ASP A 211 6.93 -23.17 -6.31
N PRO A 212 6.38 -23.18 -7.54
CA PRO A 212 5.09 -22.57 -7.81
C PRO A 212 3.98 -23.05 -6.88
N ILE A 213 3.10 -22.13 -6.44
CA ILE A 213 2.02 -22.45 -5.48
C ILE A 213 1.16 -23.63 -5.96
N PHE A 214 0.83 -23.71 -7.25
CA PHE A 214 0.00 -24.80 -7.78
C PHE A 214 0.61 -26.20 -7.55
N MET A 215 1.94 -26.34 -7.56
CA MET A 215 2.62 -27.61 -7.31
C MET A 215 2.39 -28.07 -5.86
N THR A 216 2.45 -27.14 -4.92
CA THR A 216 2.17 -27.39 -3.50
C THR A 216 0.69 -27.70 -3.27
N LEU A 217 -0.24 -26.94 -3.88
CA LEU A 217 -1.67 -27.21 -3.75
C LEU A 217 -2.08 -28.56 -4.37
N ALA A 218 -1.42 -28.98 -5.46
CA ALA A 218 -1.65 -30.29 -6.07
C ALA A 218 -1.21 -31.45 -5.15
N ARG A 219 -0.12 -31.28 -4.38
CA ARG A 219 0.34 -32.26 -3.39
C ARG A 219 -0.60 -32.38 -2.18
N LEU A 220 -1.28 -31.30 -1.81
CA LEU A 220 -2.20 -31.27 -0.65
C LEU A 220 -3.58 -31.88 -0.96
N LYS A 221 -3.96 -31.99 -2.24
CA LYS A 221 -5.24 -32.59 -2.67
C LYS A 221 -5.16 -34.07 -3.04
N GLY A 222 -3.97 -34.65 -3.10
CA GLY A 222 -3.72 -36.06 -3.40
C GLY A 222 -3.46 -36.88 -2.15
#